data_AF-W8VVV1-F1
#
_entry.id   AF-W8VVV1-F1
#
_cell.length_a   1.000
_cell.length_b   1.000
_cell.length_c   1.000
_cell.angle_alpha   90.00
_cell.angle_beta   90.00
_cell.angle_gamma   90.00
#
_symmetry.space_group_name_H-M   'P 1'
#
loop_
_entity.id
_entity.type
_entity.pdbx_description
1 polymer ?
#
loop_
_entity_poly.entity_id
_entity_poly.type
_entity_poly.pdbx_seq_one_letter_code
_entity_poly.pdbx_strand_id
1 'polypeptide(L)'
;MEKVMTATDCELPVISQKPCCSDKQLVKESTDDLKVSWDQLAPVQQFFLSSFAYSYSNLLNSTGTSTNPFADYSPPFLRQDVQVLHQTFLI
;
A
#
# COMPACT_ATOMS: atom_id res chain seq x y z
N MET A 1 17.99 47.46 19.01
CA MET A 1 17.19 48.56 18.42
C MET A 1 16.65 48.05 17.11
N GLU A 2 15.39 47.65 17.15
CA GLU A 2 14.65 47.11 16.01
C GLU A 2 14.23 48.28 15.12
N LYS A 3 14.54 48.20 13.82
CA LYS A 3 14.01 49.16 12.83
C LYS A 3 13.26 48.40 11.75
N VAL A 4 11.96 48.32 12.02
CA VAL A 4 10.81 48.18 11.12
C VAL A 4 11.14 48.40 9.63
N MET A 5 10.97 47.36 8.83
CA MET A 5 10.81 47.47 7.38
C MET A 5 9.35 47.83 7.09
N THR A 6 9.15 49.06 6.64
CA THR A 6 7.86 49.64 6.27
C THR A 6 7.32 48.99 4.99
N ALA A 7 6.08 48.50 5.07
CA ALA A 7 5.31 47.95 3.98
C ALA A 7 5.31 48.92 2.77
N THR A 8 6.10 48.59 1.76
CA THR A 8 6.06 49.26 0.47
C THR A 8 5.71 48.19 -0.54
N ASP A 9 4.45 48.26 -0.97
CA ASP A 9 3.98 47.88 -2.30
C ASP A 9 4.31 46.45 -2.75
N CYS A 10 3.47 45.50 -2.33
CA CYS A 10 3.34 44.23 -3.05
C CYS A 10 2.11 44.36 -3.96
N GLU A 11 2.29 44.94 -5.15
CA GLU A 11 1.38 44.62 -6.25
C GLU A 11 1.45 43.10 -6.45
N LEU A 12 0.42 42.39 -6.00
CA LEU A 12 0.28 40.95 -6.25
C LEU A 12 0.08 40.80 -7.75
N PRO A 13 1.05 40.28 -8.53
CA PRO A 13 0.73 39.87 -9.88
C PRO A 13 -0.40 38.85 -9.75
N VAL A 14 -1.49 39.04 -10.49
CA VAL A 14 -2.55 38.05 -10.59
C VAL A 14 -1.93 36.83 -11.28
N ILE A 15 -1.36 35.93 -10.49
CA ILE A 15 -0.86 34.65 -10.94
C ILE A 15 -2.09 33.85 -11.33
N SER A 16 -2.46 33.91 -12.61
CA SER A 16 -3.40 32.96 -13.19
C SER A 16 -2.75 31.59 -13.04
N GLN A 17 -3.16 30.86 -11.99
CA GLN A 17 -2.68 29.52 -11.72
C GLN A 17 -3.15 28.64 -12.87
N LYS A 18 -2.27 28.41 -13.85
CA LYS A 18 -2.46 27.31 -14.79
C LYS A 18 -2.59 26.04 -13.94
N PRO A 19 -3.58 25.17 -14.16
CA PRO A 19 -3.68 23.93 -13.41
C PRO A 19 -2.37 23.17 -13.59
N CYS A 20 -1.61 23.03 -12.50
CA CYS A 20 -0.23 22.55 -12.51
C CYS A 20 -0.14 21.03 -12.70
N CYS A 21 -1.25 20.32 -12.56
CA CYS A 21 -1.29 18.87 -12.61
C CYS A 21 -2.56 18.43 -13.33
N SER A 22 -2.41 17.54 -14.30
CA SER A 22 -3.51 16.79 -14.89
C SER A 22 -3.53 15.44 -14.21
N ASP A 23 -4.61 15.12 -13.49
CA ASP A 23 -4.80 13.80 -12.91
C ASP A 23 -4.79 12.76 -14.04
N LYS A 24 -3.80 11.86 -14.01
CA LYS A 24 -3.72 10.72 -14.92
C LYS A 24 -4.17 9.50 -14.16
N GLN A 25 -5.35 9.00 -14.50
CA GLN A 25 -5.82 7.72 -13.98
C GLN A 25 -5.28 6.60 -14.87
N LEU A 26 -4.35 5.81 -14.34
CA LEU A 26 -3.92 4.57 -14.99
C LEU A 26 -4.84 3.44 -14.50
N VAL A 27 -5.87 3.14 -15.27
CA VAL A 27 -6.72 1.97 -15.03
C VAL A 27 -6.05 0.77 -15.70
N LYS A 28 -5.34 -0.03 -14.91
CA LYS A 28 -4.87 -1.36 -15.31
C LYS A 28 -5.88 -2.36 -14.77
N GLU A 29 -6.73 -2.89 -15.65
CA GLU A 29 -7.56 -4.04 -15.30
C GLU A 29 -6.64 -5.19 -14.89
N SER A 30 -6.89 -5.76 -13.71
CA SER A 30 -6.20 -6.95 -13.24
C SER A 30 -6.68 -8.12 -14.09
N THR A 31 -6.01 -8.35 -15.21
CA THR A 31 -6.21 -9.57 -16.00
C THR A 31 -5.81 -10.78 -15.15
N ASP A 32 -6.66 -11.81 -15.10
CA ASP A 32 -6.38 -13.11 -14.45
C ASP A 32 -5.06 -13.75 -14.92
N ASP A 33 -4.56 -13.32 -16.09
CA ASP A 33 -3.29 -13.72 -16.69
C ASP A 33 -2.08 -12.92 -16.20
N LEU A 34 -2.05 -12.45 -14.94
CA LEU A 34 -0.83 -11.91 -14.35
C LEU A 34 0.17 -13.03 -13.97
N LYS A 35 0.36 -14.01 -14.86
CA LYS A 35 1.42 -15.02 -14.76
C LYS A 35 2.70 -14.43 -15.33
N VAL A 36 3.37 -13.61 -14.54
CA VAL A 36 4.75 -13.19 -14.84
C VAL A 36 5.64 -14.41 -14.67
N SER A 37 6.19 -14.93 -15.77
CA SER A 37 7.13 -16.06 -15.69
C SER A 37 8.51 -15.56 -15.30
N TRP A 38 9.24 -16.36 -14.52
CA TRP A 38 10.60 -16.01 -14.11
C TRP A 38 11.54 -15.74 -15.29
N ASP A 39 11.31 -16.44 -16.41
CA ASP A 39 12.08 -16.33 -17.64
C ASP A 39 11.89 -14.99 -18.38
N GLN A 40 10.85 -14.21 -18.05
CA GLN A 40 10.62 -12.88 -18.63
C GLN A 40 11.54 -11.80 -18.04
N LEU A 41 12.19 -12.07 -16.91
CA LEU A 41 13.10 -11.14 -16.26
C LEU A 41 14.53 -11.29 -16.79
N ALA A 42 15.23 -10.17 -16.97
CA ALA A 42 16.66 -10.21 -17.27
C ALA A 42 17.46 -10.82 -16.09
N PRO A 43 18.61 -11.48 -16.32
CA PRO A 43 19.39 -12.13 -15.27
C PRO A 43 19.75 -11.21 -14.10
N VAL A 44 20.06 -9.94 -14.40
CA VAL A 44 20.37 -8.92 -13.39
C VAL A 44 19.14 -8.57 -12.53
N GLN A 45 17.96 -8.52 -13.13
CA GLN A 45 16.71 -8.25 -12.40
C GLN A 45 16.33 -9.44 -11.52
N GLN A 46 16.56 -10.67 -11.97
CA GLN A 46 16.36 -11.87 -11.16
C GLN A 46 17.29 -11.88 -9.93
N PHE A 47 18.57 -11.57 -10.13
CA PHE A 47 19.54 -11.46 -9.04
C PHE A 47 19.18 -10.34 -8.05
N PHE A 48 18.77 -9.18 -8.56
CA PHE A 48 18.30 -8.08 -7.71
C PHE A 48 17.06 -8.47 -6.90
N LEU A 49 16.05 -9.07 -7.54
CA LEU A 49 14.79 -9.42 -6.88
C LEU A 49 15.00 -10.51 -5.81
N SER A 50 15.81 -11.53 -6.11
CA SER A 50 16.16 -12.59 -5.16
C SER A 50 16.97 -12.05 -3.97
N SER A 51 17.99 -11.23 -4.20
CA SER A 51 18.79 -10.62 -3.12
C SER A 51 17.96 -9.65 -2.26
N PHE A 52 17.09 -8.86 -2.89
CA PHE A 52 16.14 -8.00 -2.21
C PHE A 52 15.19 -8.84 -1.33
N ALA A 53 14.49 -9.83 -1.89
CA ALA A 53 13.58 -10.68 -1.13
C ALA A 53 14.28 -11.40 0.03
N TYR A 54 15.50 -11.89 -0.19
CA TYR A 54 16.29 -12.55 0.85
C TYR A 54 16.66 -11.58 1.98
N SER A 55 17.16 -10.38 1.65
CA SER A 55 17.56 -9.39 2.66
C SER A 55 16.39 -8.92 3.54
N TYR A 56 15.18 -8.88 3.00
CA TYR A 56 13.97 -8.49 3.72
C TYR A 56 13.14 -9.66 4.26
N SER A 57 13.55 -10.91 4.04
CA SER A 57 12.80 -12.11 4.47
C SER A 57 12.47 -12.09 5.98
N ASN A 58 13.40 -11.64 6.80
CA ASN A 58 13.21 -11.54 8.25
C ASN A 58 12.20 -10.47 8.67
N LEU A 59 11.94 -9.44 7.85
CA LEU A 59 10.89 -8.45 8.12
C LEU A 59 9.49 -9.01 7.85
N LEU A 60 9.38 -10.02 6.99
CA LEU A 60 8.14 -10.72 6.70
C LEU A 60 7.84 -11.82 7.73
N ASN A 61 8.87 -12.29 8.44
CA ASN A 61 8.68 -13.20 9.55
C ASN A 61 8.15 -12.41 10.76
N SER A 62 6.90 -12.65 11.12
CA SER A 62 6.35 -12.21 12.40
C SER A 62 7.07 -12.97 13.52
N THR A 63 8.13 -12.38 14.07
CA THR A 63 8.76 -12.84 15.32
C THR A 63 7.95 -12.37 16.51
N GLY A 64 6.66 -12.71 16.52
CA GLY A 64 5.87 -12.75 17.74
C GLY A 64 5.93 -14.17 18.27
N THR A 65 6.43 -14.37 19.50
CA THR A 65 6.04 -15.55 20.27
C THR A 65 4.53 -15.66 20.16
N SER A 66 4.05 -16.75 19.56
CA SER A 66 2.63 -17.03 19.39
C SER A 66 2.01 -17.37 20.74
N THR A 67 2.02 -16.41 21.66
CA THR A 67 1.11 -16.42 22.80
C THR A 67 -0.26 -16.19 22.18
N ASN A 68 -0.88 -17.27 21.68
CA ASN A 68 -2.22 -17.23 21.13
C ASN A 68 -3.14 -16.71 22.25
N PRO A 69 -3.62 -15.46 22.20
CA PRO A 69 -4.47 -14.92 23.26
C PRO A 69 -5.83 -15.63 23.31
N PHE A 70 -6.11 -16.47 22.31
CA PHE A 70 -7.30 -17.29 22.19
C PHE A 70 -7.06 -18.76 22.50
N ALA A 71 -5.91 -19.14 23.07
CA ALA A 71 -5.61 -20.54 23.41
C ALA A 71 -6.65 -21.17 24.35
N ASP A 72 -7.19 -20.36 25.27
CA ASP A 72 -8.20 -20.79 26.25
C ASP A 72 -9.64 -20.62 25.75
N TYR A 73 -9.85 -20.04 24.57
CA TYR A 73 -11.18 -19.90 23.98
C TYR A 73 -11.55 -21.20 23.28
N SER A 74 -12.63 -21.84 23.76
CA SER A 74 -13.26 -22.91 22.99
C SER A 74 -13.77 -22.34 21.66
N PRO A 75 -13.58 -23.04 20.52
CA PRO A 75 -14.11 -22.62 19.24
C PRO A 75 -15.60 -22.32 19.36
N PRO A 76 -16.10 -21.21 18.79
CA PRO A 76 -17.53 -20.91 18.84
C PRO A 76 -18.31 -22.08 18.24
N PHE A 77 -19.39 -22.47 18.90
CA PHE A 77 -20.24 -23.56 18.42
C PHE A 77 -21.06 -23.05 17.23
N LEU A 78 -20.50 -23.16 16.03
CA LEU A 78 -21.14 -22.73 14.78
C LEU A 78 -22.27 -23.71 14.43
N ARG A 79 -23.50 -23.37 14.80
CA ARG A 79 -24.72 -24.10 14.39
C ARG A 79 -24.97 -24.01 12.88
N GLN A 80 -24.53 -22.92 12.28
CA GLN A 80 -24.70 -22.60 10.86
C GLN A 80 -23.61 -21.63 10.43
N ASP A 81 -23.32 -21.61 9.14
CA ASP A 81 -22.34 -20.70 8.55
C ASP A 81 -22.84 -19.25 8.65
N VAL A 82 -22.08 -18.39 9.34
CA VAL A 82 -22.45 -16.99 9.61
C VAL A 82 -22.40 -16.15 8.33
N GLN A 83 -21.48 -16.45 7.40
CA GLN A 83 -21.37 -15.77 6.12
C GLN A 83 -22.56 -16.11 5.23
N VAL A 84 -22.99 -17.37 5.22
CA VAL A 84 -24.21 -17.80 4.52
C VAL A 84 -25.46 -17.20 5.18
N LEU A 85 -25.54 -17.20 6.50
CA LEU A 85 -26.67 -16.64 7.26
C LEU A 85 -26.87 -15.14 6.99
N HIS A 86 -25.78 -14.38 6.91
CA HIS A 86 -25.82 -12.93 6.68
C HIS A 86 -25.63 -12.53 5.21
N GLN A 87 -25.50 -13.51 4.30
CA GLN A 87 -25.21 -13.29 2.89
C GLN A 87 -23.98 -12.39 2.67
N THR A 88 -22.96 -12.54 3.52
CA THR A 88 -21.72 -11.76 3.48
C THR A 88 -20.62 -12.59 2.85
N PHE A 89 -20.28 -12.29 1.61
CA PHE A 89 -19.23 -12.98 0.87
C PHE A 89 -17.98 -12.10 0.78
N LEU A 90 -16.80 -12.68 1.00
CA LEU A 90 -15.54 -12.02 0.66
C LEU A 90 -15.44 -11.99 -0.87
N ILE A 91 -15.17 -10.80 -1.42
CA ILE A 91 -14.98 -10.55 -2.86
C ILE A 91 -13.48 -10.60 -3.16
#